data_AF-A0A2Z4L6W3-F1
#
_entry.id   AF-A0A2Z4L6W3-F1
#
_cell.length_a   1.000
_cell.length_b   1.000
_cell.length_c   1.000
_cell.angle_alpha   90.00
_cell.angle_beta   90.00
_cell.angle_gamma   90.00
#
_symmetry.space_group_name_H-M   'P 1'
#
loop_
_entity.id
_entity.type
_entity.pdbx_description
1 polymer ?
#
loop_
_entity_poly.entity_id
_entity_poly.type
_entity_poly.pdbx_seq_one_letter_code
_entity_poly.pdbx_strand_id
1 'polypeptide(L)'
;MSKYIIDAEDMDEKELNRSIKEHAVNYDKLIIKNPQSRHNIAAGVTEEVEIEIDGSAGYFVGTMIDGPKIHIKRNAGWFAGDNMTRGELIIEGGVGDGAGQGIYGGTVVIKGDAGSRTGEIMKGGTVIIGGNSGFMTGLLMMGGRLIVLGNVTDDAGESIMRGTIYVLGDVKSLGKNAKMEQSTLEDQKELKTLLTKYGFEITDIDYTNFKKITNESNNHLME
;
A
#
# COMPACT_ATOMS: atom_id res chain seq x y z
N MET A 1 19.18 -18.78 6.32
CA MET A 1 18.88 -17.37 6.05
C MET A 1 19.75 -16.53 6.98
N SER A 2 20.72 -15.81 6.44
CA SER A 2 21.63 -14.96 7.22
C SER A 2 20.88 -13.70 7.71
N LYS A 3 21.20 -13.24 8.92
CA LYS A 3 20.49 -12.12 9.55
C LYS A 3 21.46 -11.11 10.16
N TYR A 4 21.13 -9.83 10.03
CA TYR A 4 21.83 -8.73 10.70
C TYR A 4 20.85 -7.86 11.50
N ILE A 5 21.31 -7.31 12.62
CA ILE A 5 20.52 -6.42 13.48
C ILE A 5 21.14 -5.03 13.41
N ILE A 6 20.34 -4.03 13.04
CA ILE A 6 20.71 -2.62 13.07
C ILE A 6 19.98 -2.00 14.26
N ASP A 7 20.74 -1.49 15.22
CA ASP A 7 20.18 -0.68 16.30
C ASP A 7 20.18 0.79 15.89
N ALA A 8 19.01 1.37 15.70
CA ALA A 8 18.84 2.73 15.19
C ALA A 8 18.76 3.80 16.29
N GLU A 9 18.94 3.43 17.58
CA GLU A 9 18.76 4.34 18.72
C GLU A 9 19.51 5.67 18.55
N ASP A 10 20.79 5.60 18.19
CA ASP A 10 21.70 6.74 18.05
C ASP A 10 22.03 7.11 16.60
N MET A 11 21.30 6.57 15.61
CA MET A 11 21.54 6.85 14.19
C MET A 11 20.64 7.98 13.69
N ASP A 12 21.11 8.81 12.76
CA ASP A 12 20.23 9.65 11.94
C ASP A 12 19.64 8.87 10.75
N GLU A 13 18.72 9.48 9.98
CA GLU A 13 18.09 8.81 8.83
C GLU A 13 19.07 8.43 7.72
N LYS A 14 20.14 9.21 7.53
CA LYS A 14 21.15 8.93 6.49
C LYS A 14 22.04 7.77 6.89
N GLU A 15 22.47 7.75 8.15
CA GLU A 15 23.27 6.68 8.74
C GLU A 15 22.51 5.36 8.71
N LEU A 16 21.24 5.38 9.12
CA LEU A 16 20.38 4.20 9.08
C LEU A 16 20.21 3.67 7.65
N ASN A 17 19.89 4.53 6.68
CA ASN A 17 19.72 4.09 5.29
C ASN A 17 21.01 3.59 4.66
N ARG A 18 22.16 4.21 4.96
CA ARG A 18 23.47 3.71 4.54
C ARG A 18 23.72 2.32 5.10
N SER A 19 23.48 2.11 6.39
CA SER A 19 23.64 0.81 7.04
C SER A 19 22.71 -0.25 6.43
N ILE A 20 21.44 0.09 6.18
CA ILE A 20 20.49 -0.81 5.52
C ILE A 20 21.05 -1.27 4.16
N LYS A 21 21.49 -0.35 3.31
CA LYS A 21 22.00 -0.67 1.97
C LYS A 21 23.30 -1.49 2.01
N GLU A 22 24.22 -1.13 2.89
CA GLU A 22 25.47 -1.89 3.09
C GLU A 22 25.22 -3.35 3.50
N HIS A 23 24.25 -3.57 4.40
CA HIS A 23 23.96 -4.91 4.90
C HIS A 23 22.99 -5.69 4.02
N ALA A 24 22.13 -5.03 3.26
CA ALA A 24 21.19 -5.68 2.34
C ALA A 24 21.88 -6.51 1.24
N VAL A 25 23.11 -6.15 0.88
CA VAL A 25 23.93 -6.92 -0.08
C VAL A 25 24.46 -8.23 0.51
N ASN A 26 24.60 -8.30 1.84
CA ASN A 26 25.34 -9.36 2.52
C ASN A 26 24.46 -10.29 3.36
N TYR A 27 23.22 -9.88 3.65
CA TYR A 27 22.32 -10.59 4.54
C TYR A 27 20.94 -10.77 3.92
N ASP A 28 20.35 -11.94 4.14
CA ASP A 28 19.00 -12.24 3.64
C ASP A 28 17.91 -11.49 4.44
N LYS A 29 18.17 -11.17 5.72
CA LYS A 29 17.24 -10.46 6.60
C LYS A 29 17.93 -9.40 7.46
N LEU A 30 17.35 -8.21 7.51
CA LEU A 30 17.73 -7.12 8.41
C LEU A 30 16.63 -6.92 9.46
N ILE A 31 17.01 -6.70 10.71
CA ILE A 31 16.08 -6.26 11.76
C ILE A 31 16.51 -4.90 12.28
N ILE A 32 15.63 -3.92 12.14
CA ILE A 32 15.82 -2.55 12.61
C ILE A 32 15.17 -2.43 13.99
N LYS A 33 16.02 -2.30 15.02
CA LYS A 33 15.62 -2.05 16.40
C LYS A 33 15.60 -0.55 16.67
N ASN A 34 14.78 -0.14 17.65
CA ASN A 34 14.67 1.24 18.10
C ASN A 34 14.52 2.28 16.96
N PRO A 35 13.59 2.10 15.99
CA PRO A 35 13.47 3.01 14.86
C PRO A 35 12.99 4.42 15.25
N GLN A 36 12.36 4.56 16.43
CA GLN A 36 11.76 5.78 16.98
C GLN A 36 10.94 6.59 15.94
N SER A 37 10.23 5.91 15.04
CA SER A 37 9.42 6.55 13.98
C SER A 37 10.20 7.48 13.05
N ARG A 38 11.50 7.22 12.84
CA ARG A 38 12.33 7.94 11.87
C ARG A 38 11.73 7.91 10.47
N HIS A 39 11.98 8.97 9.73
CA HIS A 39 11.48 9.13 8.36
C HIS A 39 12.39 8.40 7.35
N ASN A 40 11.86 8.12 6.17
CA ASN A 40 12.58 7.60 5.01
C ASN A 40 13.34 6.28 5.26
N ILE A 41 12.92 5.46 6.24
CA ILE A 41 13.60 4.18 6.50
C ILE A 41 13.49 3.29 5.25
N ALA A 42 14.60 2.67 4.86
CA ALA A 42 14.71 1.81 3.68
C ALA A 42 14.41 2.52 2.34
N ALA A 43 14.66 3.82 2.25
CA ALA A 43 14.48 4.58 1.01
C ALA A 43 15.46 4.13 -0.08
N GLY A 44 14.91 3.74 -1.24
CA GLY A 44 15.68 3.35 -2.42
C GLY A 44 16.56 2.12 -2.21
N VAL A 45 16.09 1.14 -1.44
CA VAL A 45 16.69 -0.19 -1.35
C VAL A 45 16.24 -1.01 -2.57
N THR A 46 17.21 -1.62 -3.26
CA THR A 46 16.97 -2.38 -4.51
C THR A 46 17.38 -3.84 -4.41
N GLU A 47 17.96 -4.22 -3.29
CA GLU A 47 18.36 -5.58 -3.00
C GLU A 47 17.14 -6.44 -2.61
N GLU A 48 17.15 -7.70 -3.02
CA GLU A 48 16.15 -8.69 -2.61
C GLU A 48 16.43 -9.15 -1.17
N VAL A 49 16.00 -8.33 -0.20
CA VAL A 49 16.22 -8.52 1.24
C VAL A 49 14.91 -8.43 2.03
N GLU A 50 14.79 -9.19 3.12
CA GLU A 50 13.73 -9.01 4.10
C GLU A 50 14.14 -7.96 5.16
N ILE A 51 13.33 -6.94 5.39
CA ILE A 51 13.58 -5.90 6.38
C ILE A 51 12.44 -5.89 7.39
N GLU A 52 12.73 -6.24 8.63
CA GLU A 52 11.77 -6.14 9.74
C GLU A 52 12.04 -4.87 10.55
N ILE A 53 11.05 -3.99 10.65
CA ILE A 53 11.10 -2.79 11.50
C ILE A 53 10.37 -3.11 12.81
N ASP A 54 11.14 -3.23 13.90
CA ASP A 54 10.63 -3.56 15.23
C ASP A 54 10.11 -2.29 15.93
N GLY A 55 9.05 -1.71 15.38
CA GLY A 55 8.46 -0.47 15.86
C GLY A 55 7.61 0.20 14.79
N SER A 56 7.42 1.51 14.95
CA SER A 56 6.79 2.36 13.93
C SER A 56 7.85 2.99 13.04
N ALA A 57 7.46 3.34 11.82
CA ALA A 57 8.25 4.17 10.90
C ALA A 57 7.52 5.50 10.64
N GLY A 58 8.27 6.53 10.29
CA GLY A 58 7.71 7.84 9.96
C GLY A 58 7.33 7.97 8.48
N TYR A 59 7.45 9.17 7.94
CA TYR A 59 7.08 9.47 6.56
C TYR A 59 7.98 8.74 5.55
N PHE A 60 7.46 8.41 4.37
CA PHE A 60 8.21 7.87 3.24
C PHE A 60 8.99 6.57 3.51
N VAL A 61 8.56 5.76 4.48
CA VAL A 61 9.16 4.43 4.68
C VAL A 61 9.00 3.58 3.41
N GLY A 62 10.09 2.97 2.96
CA GLY A 62 10.08 2.17 1.74
C GLY A 62 9.80 2.97 0.45
N THR A 63 10.07 4.28 0.43
CA THR A 63 9.96 5.04 -0.82
C THR A 63 10.98 4.56 -1.86
N MET A 64 10.56 4.50 -3.13
CA MET A 64 11.39 4.15 -4.30
C MET A 64 12.12 2.81 -4.21
N ILE A 65 11.59 1.83 -3.45
CA ILE A 65 12.18 0.49 -3.40
C ILE A 65 11.90 -0.32 -4.67
N ASP A 66 12.82 -1.24 -4.99
CA ASP A 66 12.70 -2.16 -6.13
C ASP A 66 13.10 -3.59 -5.73
N GLY A 67 12.19 -4.32 -5.07
CA GLY A 67 12.41 -5.73 -4.71
C GLY A 67 12.24 -6.12 -3.24
N PRO A 68 12.68 -5.33 -2.23
CA PRO A 68 12.75 -5.83 -0.86
C PRO A 68 11.35 -6.13 -0.28
N LYS A 69 11.34 -6.99 0.73
CA LYS A 69 10.15 -7.27 1.55
C LYS A 69 10.30 -6.60 2.90
N ILE A 70 9.52 -5.55 3.13
CA ILE A 70 9.57 -4.75 4.36
C ILE A 70 8.36 -5.09 5.21
N HIS A 71 8.59 -5.43 6.48
CA HIS A 71 7.54 -5.68 7.47
C HIS A 71 7.68 -4.72 8.66
N ILE A 72 6.65 -3.91 8.92
CA ILE A 72 6.59 -2.93 10.00
C ILE A 72 5.61 -3.43 11.06
N LYS A 73 6.11 -3.69 12.27
CA LYS A 73 5.29 -4.26 13.35
C LYS A 73 4.25 -3.32 13.96
N ARG A 74 4.36 -2.01 13.69
CA ARG A 74 3.43 -1.01 14.20
C ARG A 74 2.96 -0.10 13.06
N ASN A 75 2.91 1.20 13.28
CA ASN A 75 2.34 2.16 12.34
C ASN A 75 3.39 2.73 11.39
N ALA A 76 2.92 3.33 10.29
CA ALA A 76 3.74 4.12 9.38
C ALA A 76 3.18 5.54 9.23
N GLY A 77 4.04 6.50 8.86
CA GLY A 77 3.64 7.87 8.55
C GLY A 77 3.10 8.04 7.13
N TRP A 78 3.02 9.29 6.67
CA TRP A 78 2.58 9.64 5.31
C TRP A 78 3.49 9.03 4.24
N PHE A 79 2.90 8.71 3.08
CA PHE A 79 3.62 8.29 1.87
C PHE A 79 4.42 6.99 2.01
N ALA A 80 3.98 6.07 2.87
CA ALA A 80 4.58 4.75 2.97
C ALA A 80 4.48 4.01 1.61
N GLY A 81 5.60 3.50 1.12
CA GLY A 81 5.68 2.81 -0.17
C GLY A 81 5.51 3.71 -1.41
N ASP A 82 5.77 5.03 -1.28
CA ASP A 82 5.73 5.95 -2.41
C ASP A 82 6.69 5.53 -3.54
N ASN A 83 6.23 5.62 -4.79
CA ASN A 83 7.01 5.31 -6.01
C ASN A 83 7.68 3.91 -6.04
N MET A 84 7.14 2.92 -5.33
CA MET A 84 7.62 1.53 -5.41
C MET A 84 7.49 0.93 -6.83
N THR A 85 8.44 0.10 -7.25
CA THR A 85 8.41 -0.60 -8.55
C THR A 85 8.24 -2.12 -8.43
N ARG A 86 8.89 -2.74 -7.44
CA ARG A 86 8.75 -4.15 -7.06
C ARG A 86 8.87 -4.29 -5.53
N GLY A 87 8.56 -5.48 -5.02
CA GLY A 87 8.69 -5.80 -3.60
C GLY A 87 7.37 -5.78 -2.85
N GLU A 88 7.46 -5.87 -1.53
CA GLU A 88 6.32 -6.01 -0.62
C GLU A 88 6.53 -5.12 0.60
N LEU A 89 5.51 -4.35 1.00
CA LEU A 89 5.52 -3.55 2.23
C LEU A 89 4.30 -3.93 3.07
N ILE A 90 4.51 -4.53 4.23
CA ILE A 90 3.45 -4.95 5.16
C ILE A 90 3.55 -4.10 6.42
N ILE A 91 2.43 -3.49 6.83
CA ILE A 91 2.31 -2.63 8.01
C ILE A 91 1.20 -3.22 8.90
N GLU A 92 1.56 -3.66 10.11
CA GLU A 92 0.61 -4.25 11.07
C GLU A 92 -0.35 -3.22 11.68
N GLY A 93 0.06 -1.96 11.72
CA GLY A 93 -0.76 -0.85 12.22
C GLY A 93 -1.49 -0.08 11.11
N GLY A 94 -1.81 1.17 11.42
CA GLY A 94 -2.33 2.13 10.45
C GLY A 94 -1.23 2.94 9.76
N VAL A 95 -1.64 3.66 8.72
CA VAL A 95 -0.79 4.57 7.95
C VAL A 95 -1.48 5.92 7.79
N GLY A 96 -0.71 7.00 7.66
CA GLY A 96 -1.30 8.30 7.33
C GLY A 96 -1.57 8.48 5.83
N ASP A 97 -1.57 9.73 5.38
CA ASP A 97 -1.97 10.09 4.01
C ASP A 97 -1.01 9.56 2.93
N GLY A 98 -1.52 9.33 1.73
CA GLY A 98 -0.72 9.07 0.54
C GLY A 98 -0.02 7.71 0.50
N ALA A 99 -0.47 6.72 1.28
CA ALA A 99 0.10 5.38 1.25
C ALA A 99 0.01 4.77 -0.16
N GLY A 100 1.12 4.21 -0.65
CA GLY A 100 1.22 3.65 -2.00
C GLY A 100 1.05 4.67 -3.12
N GLN A 101 1.27 5.97 -2.86
CA GLN A 101 1.22 6.99 -3.91
C GLN A 101 2.25 6.69 -5.02
N GLY A 102 1.85 6.87 -6.27
CA GLY A 102 2.76 6.79 -7.42
C GLY A 102 3.38 5.42 -7.70
N ILE A 103 2.98 4.37 -6.98
CA ILE A 103 3.47 3.00 -7.15
C ILE A 103 3.25 2.48 -8.58
N TYR A 104 4.28 1.83 -9.13
CA TYR A 104 4.29 1.20 -10.45
C TYR A 104 4.04 -0.31 -10.37
N GLY A 105 4.44 -0.95 -9.28
CA GLY A 105 4.36 -2.39 -9.08
C GLY A 105 4.69 -2.80 -7.64
N GLY A 106 4.65 -4.09 -7.33
CA GLY A 106 4.76 -4.58 -5.95
C GLY A 106 3.43 -4.57 -5.19
N THR A 107 3.49 -4.86 -3.88
CA THR A 107 2.30 -4.84 -3.01
C THR A 107 2.53 -4.07 -1.72
N VAL A 108 1.62 -3.18 -1.37
CA VAL A 108 1.55 -2.53 -0.06
C VAL A 108 0.33 -3.07 0.70
N VAL A 109 0.54 -3.52 1.92
CA VAL A 109 -0.51 -4.07 2.80
C VAL A 109 -0.50 -3.31 4.10
N ILE A 110 -1.64 -2.72 4.45
CA ILE A 110 -1.86 -2.03 5.72
C ILE A 110 -2.96 -2.79 6.44
N LYS A 111 -2.67 -3.28 7.65
CA LYS A 111 -3.62 -4.06 8.46
C LYS A 111 -4.64 -3.18 9.17
N GLY A 112 -4.27 -1.94 9.51
CA GLY A 112 -5.16 -0.94 10.09
C GLY A 112 -5.80 -0.01 9.06
N ASP A 113 -6.13 1.20 9.52
CA ASP A 113 -6.67 2.29 8.70
C ASP A 113 -5.59 3.00 7.88
N ALA A 114 -6.00 3.61 6.76
CA ALA A 114 -5.19 4.50 5.94
C ALA A 114 -5.79 5.91 5.86
N GLY A 115 -4.93 6.91 5.71
CA GLY A 115 -5.32 8.30 5.60
C GLY A 115 -5.96 8.67 4.25
N SER A 116 -5.92 9.97 3.95
CA SER A 116 -6.43 10.50 2.68
C SER A 116 -5.49 10.18 1.52
N ARG A 117 -6.01 10.19 0.29
CA ARG A 117 -5.24 10.07 -0.95
C ARG A 117 -4.39 8.80 -1.04
N THR A 118 -4.81 7.73 -0.37
CA THR A 118 -4.24 6.39 -0.54
C THR A 118 -4.28 5.99 -2.01
N GLY A 119 -3.15 5.56 -2.56
CA GLY A 119 -3.02 5.19 -3.97
C GLY A 119 -3.14 6.37 -4.95
N GLU A 120 -2.92 7.61 -4.50
CA GLU A 120 -2.88 8.78 -5.39
C GLU A 120 -1.88 8.53 -6.52
N ILE A 121 -2.26 8.85 -7.76
CA ILE A 121 -1.44 8.70 -8.98
C ILE A 121 -0.79 7.32 -9.16
N MET A 122 -1.33 6.26 -8.53
CA MET A 122 -0.87 4.88 -8.69
C MET A 122 -0.98 4.44 -10.15
N LYS A 123 0.09 3.83 -10.68
CA LYS A 123 0.22 3.42 -12.10
C LYS A 123 0.10 1.91 -12.29
N GLY A 124 0.33 1.14 -11.23
CA GLY A 124 0.28 -0.32 -11.22
C GLY A 124 0.45 -0.86 -9.81
N GLY A 125 0.67 -2.16 -9.64
CA GLY A 125 0.82 -2.78 -8.32
C GLY A 125 -0.49 -3.03 -7.58
N THR A 126 -0.38 -3.34 -6.29
CA THR A 126 -1.53 -3.61 -5.40
C THR A 126 -1.37 -2.89 -4.07
N VAL A 127 -2.44 -2.24 -3.60
CA VAL A 127 -2.52 -1.68 -2.24
C VAL A 127 -3.73 -2.30 -1.54
N ILE A 128 -3.56 -2.81 -0.32
CA ILE A 128 -4.60 -3.47 0.47
C ILE A 128 -4.70 -2.79 1.84
N ILE A 129 -5.89 -2.33 2.21
CA ILE A 129 -6.20 -1.68 3.49
C ILE A 129 -7.19 -2.55 4.26
N GLY A 130 -6.79 -2.99 5.47
CA GLY A 130 -7.61 -3.80 6.36
C GLY A 130 -8.71 -3.01 7.08
N GLY A 131 -8.49 -1.72 7.31
CA GLY A 131 -9.45 -0.80 7.88
C GLY A 131 -10.09 0.13 6.84
N ASN A 132 -10.36 1.36 7.27
CA ASN A 132 -10.93 2.42 6.47
C ASN A 132 -9.86 3.16 5.66
N SER A 133 -10.28 3.84 4.59
CA SER A 133 -9.43 4.76 3.81
C SER A 133 -10.11 6.12 3.65
N GLY A 134 -9.31 7.19 3.70
CA GLY A 134 -9.80 8.55 3.78
C GLY A 134 -10.20 9.19 2.45
N PHE A 135 -10.23 10.53 2.48
CA PHE A 135 -10.66 11.40 1.39
C PHE A 135 -9.88 11.15 0.11
N MET A 136 -10.56 11.12 -1.05
CA MET A 136 -9.93 10.95 -2.36
C MET A 136 -9.04 9.70 -2.48
N THR A 137 -9.48 8.58 -1.89
CA THR A 137 -8.84 7.28 -2.09
C THR A 137 -8.83 6.93 -3.59
N GLY A 138 -7.64 6.67 -4.15
CA GLY A 138 -7.44 6.41 -5.58
C GLY A 138 -7.49 7.66 -6.49
N LEU A 139 -7.19 8.84 -5.95
CA LEU A 139 -7.09 10.09 -6.73
C LEU A 139 -6.16 9.94 -7.94
N LEU A 140 -6.65 10.28 -9.14
CA LEU A 140 -5.87 10.24 -10.38
C LEU A 140 -5.22 8.87 -10.67
N MET A 141 -5.83 7.77 -10.20
CA MET A 141 -5.30 6.43 -10.41
C MET A 141 -5.22 6.09 -11.92
N MET A 142 -4.04 5.67 -12.36
CA MET A 142 -3.68 5.38 -13.76
C MET A 142 -3.50 3.87 -14.03
N GLY A 143 -3.64 3.02 -13.00
CA GLY A 143 -3.57 1.58 -13.12
C GLY A 143 -3.41 0.90 -11.76
N GLY A 144 -3.36 -0.43 -11.75
CA GLY A 144 -3.20 -1.24 -10.54
C GLY A 144 -4.53 -1.57 -9.86
N ARG A 145 -4.42 -2.08 -8.62
CA ARG A 145 -5.55 -2.50 -7.79
C ARG A 145 -5.43 -1.93 -6.37
N LEU A 146 -6.48 -1.28 -5.90
CA LEU A 146 -6.59 -0.77 -4.53
C LEU A 146 -7.76 -1.48 -3.84
N ILE A 147 -7.54 -2.08 -2.68
CA ILE A 147 -8.56 -2.87 -1.96
C ILE A 147 -8.72 -2.30 -0.56
N VAL A 148 -9.95 -2.01 -0.15
CA VAL A 148 -10.30 -1.48 1.17
C VAL A 148 -11.35 -2.40 1.80
N LEU A 149 -11.04 -2.97 2.97
CA LEU A 149 -11.96 -3.85 3.68
C LEU A 149 -12.96 -3.06 4.55
N GLY A 150 -12.61 -1.85 4.97
CA GLY A 150 -13.51 -0.93 5.67
C GLY A 150 -14.20 0.06 4.73
N ASN A 151 -14.50 1.24 5.26
CA ASN A 151 -15.20 2.31 4.56
C ASN A 151 -14.24 3.23 3.82
N VAL A 152 -14.74 3.85 2.75
CA VAL A 152 -14.09 4.95 2.03
C VAL A 152 -14.94 6.21 2.15
N THR A 153 -14.30 7.32 2.51
CA THR A 153 -14.98 8.60 2.68
C THR A 153 -15.25 9.30 1.33
N ASP A 154 -15.23 10.63 1.29
CA ASP A 154 -15.63 11.41 0.12
C ASP A 154 -14.66 11.24 -1.07
N ASP A 155 -15.23 11.32 -2.27
CA ASP A 155 -14.57 11.43 -3.58
C ASP A 155 -13.68 10.23 -3.95
N ALA A 156 -14.15 9.01 -3.64
CA ALA A 156 -13.48 7.79 -4.02
C ALA A 156 -13.28 7.70 -5.56
N GLY A 157 -12.04 7.47 -5.99
CA GLY A 157 -11.69 7.38 -7.40
C GLY A 157 -11.74 8.71 -8.15
N GLU A 158 -11.62 9.86 -7.47
CA GLU A 158 -11.59 11.18 -8.14
C GLU A 158 -10.62 11.20 -9.32
N SER A 159 -11.16 11.47 -10.51
CA SER A 159 -10.44 11.52 -11.77
C SER A 159 -9.65 10.24 -12.09
N ILE A 160 -10.16 9.07 -11.67
CA ILE A 160 -9.62 7.76 -12.04
C ILE A 160 -9.58 7.61 -13.57
N MET A 161 -8.43 7.18 -14.10
CA MET A 161 -8.21 6.97 -15.52
C MET A 161 -8.22 5.49 -15.88
N ARG A 162 -7.57 4.65 -15.05
CA ARG A 162 -7.53 3.19 -15.18
C ARG A 162 -7.26 2.53 -13.83
N GLY A 163 -7.37 1.20 -13.79
CA GLY A 163 -7.19 0.41 -12.58
C GLY A 163 -8.53 0.07 -11.94
N THR A 164 -8.50 -0.43 -10.72
CA THR A 164 -9.72 -0.81 -10.00
C THR A 164 -9.56 -0.59 -8.50
N ILE A 165 -10.58 0.02 -7.90
CA ILE A 165 -10.71 0.13 -6.44
C ILE A 165 -11.82 -0.83 -6.00
N TYR A 166 -11.53 -1.73 -5.08
CA TYR A 166 -12.52 -2.62 -4.46
C TYR A 166 -12.77 -2.14 -3.03
N VAL A 167 -14.04 -2.00 -2.65
CA VAL A 167 -14.44 -1.58 -1.30
C VAL A 167 -15.47 -2.55 -0.75
N LEU A 168 -15.17 -3.16 0.41
CA LEU A 168 -16.11 -4.03 1.11
C LEU A 168 -17.12 -3.22 1.94
N GLY A 169 -16.65 -2.23 2.69
CA GLY A 169 -17.49 -1.32 3.46
C GLY A 169 -18.22 -0.30 2.59
N ASP A 170 -18.63 0.80 3.20
CA ASP A 170 -19.38 1.87 2.53
C ASP A 170 -18.49 2.86 1.79
N VAL A 171 -19.02 3.36 0.66
CA VAL A 171 -18.41 4.41 -0.14
C VAL A 171 -19.30 5.64 0.00
N LYS A 172 -18.80 6.70 0.63
CA LYS A 172 -19.62 7.89 0.94
C LYS A 172 -19.99 8.68 -0.32
N SER A 173 -19.03 8.93 -1.19
CA SER A 173 -19.26 9.53 -2.51
C SER A 173 -18.21 9.06 -3.51
N LEU A 174 -18.56 9.11 -4.79
CA LEU A 174 -17.62 8.91 -5.89
C LEU A 174 -17.09 10.25 -6.36
N GLY A 175 -15.82 10.27 -6.75
CA GLY A 175 -15.24 11.41 -7.45
C GLY A 175 -15.59 11.43 -8.93
N LYS A 176 -15.14 12.46 -9.64
CA LYS A 176 -15.35 12.64 -11.08
C LYS A 176 -14.78 11.48 -11.88
N ASN A 177 -15.47 11.10 -12.95
CA ASN A 177 -15.11 9.99 -13.84
C ASN A 177 -15.03 8.62 -13.14
N ALA A 178 -15.50 8.48 -11.90
CA ALA A 178 -15.62 7.20 -11.23
C ALA A 178 -17.05 6.68 -11.37
N LYS A 179 -17.17 5.40 -11.71
CA LYS A 179 -18.42 4.65 -11.62
C LYS A 179 -18.26 3.50 -10.63
N MET A 180 -19.35 3.12 -9.98
CA MET A 180 -19.37 2.00 -9.04
C MET A 180 -20.35 0.93 -9.52
N GLU A 181 -19.90 -0.31 -9.49
CA GLU A 181 -20.67 -1.50 -9.86
C GLU A 181 -20.41 -2.64 -8.88
N GLN A 182 -21.16 -3.73 -8.98
CA GLN A 182 -20.90 -4.93 -8.19
C GLN A 182 -19.66 -5.67 -8.72
N SER A 183 -18.83 -6.20 -7.82
CA SER A 183 -17.74 -7.10 -8.21
C SER A 183 -18.26 -8.36 -8.92
N THR A 184 -17.52 -8.82 -9.93
CA THR A 184 -17.82 -10.04 -10.68
C THR A 184 -17.32 -11.29 -9.94
N LEU A 185 -17.76 -12.48 -10.37
CA LEU A 185 -17.26 -13.75 -9.83
C LEU A 185 -15.74 -13.92 -10.01
N GLU A 186 -15.16 -13.36 -11.07
CA GLU A 186 -13.71 -13.42 -11.29
C GLU A 186 -12.98 -12.50 -10.32
N ASP A 187 -13.47 -11.27 -10.16
CA ASP A 187 -12.96 -10.34 -9.14
C ASP A 187 -12.94 -11.00 -7.75
N GLN A 188 -14.04 -11.69 -7.38
CA GLN A 188 -14.19 -12.36 -6.08
C GLN A 188 -13.15 -13.47 -5.86
N LYS A 189 -12.86 -14.29 -6.87
CA LYS A 189 -11.82 -15.34 -6.78
C LYS A 189 -10.42 -14.75 -6.63
N GLU A 190 -10.12 -13.69 -7.38
CA GLU A 190 -8.84 -13.00 -7.27
C GLU A 190 -8.67 -12.35 -5.90
N LEU A 191 -9.70 -11.65 -5.41
CA LEU A 191 -9.73 -11.06 -4.08
C LEU A 191 -9.52 -12.13 -3.01
N LYS A 192 -10.21 -13.28 -3.11
CA LYS A 192 -10.05 -14.39 -2.16
C LYS A 192 -8.62 -14.92 -2.11
N THR A 193 -8.02 -15.14 -3.27
CA THR A 193 -6.62 -15.60 -3.36
C THR A 193 -5.67 -14.59 -2.73
N LEU A 194 -5.84 -13.31 -3.08
CA LEU A 194 -4.95 -12.23 -2.64
C LEU A 194 -5.09 -11.92 -1.14
N LEU A 195 -6.32 -11.78 -0.64
CA LEU A 195 -6.59 -11.45 0.75
C LEU A 195 -6.16 -12.60 1.69
N THR A 196 -6.39 -13.84 1.28
CA THR A 196 -5.90 -15.03 2.02
C THR A 196 -4.37 -15.06 2.07
N LYS A 197 -3.67 -14.75 0.97
CA LYS A 197 -2.19 -14.68 0.94
C LYS A 197 -1.65 -13.77 2.04
N TYR A 198 -2.31 -12.65 2.27
CA TYR A 198 -1.89 -11.67 3.28
C TYR A 198 -2.53 -11.89 4.64
N GLY A 199 -3.26 -12.98 4.87
CA GLY A 199 -3.85 -13.30 6.18
C GLY A 199 -5.01 -12.37 6.56
N PHE A 200 -5.82 -11.96 5.59
CA PHE A 200 -7.13 -11.38 5.87
C PHE A 200 -8.19 -12.48 5.85
N GLU A 201 -8.90 -12.64 6.96
CA GLU A 201 -9.96 -13.62 7.13
C GLU A 201 -11.32 -12.91 7.06
N ILE A 202 -11.91 -12.91 5.85
CA ILE A 202 -13.28 -12.45 5.62
C ILE A 202 -14.13 -13.62 5.12
N THR A 203 -15.45 -13.52 5.26
CA THR A 203 -16.37 -14.61 4.95
C THR A 203 -16.60 -14.76 3.45
N ASP A 204 -17.08 -15.93 3.00
CA ASP A 204 -17.45 -16.15 1.60
C ASP A 204 -18.53 -15.16 1.11
N ILE A 205 -19.44 -14.75 1.99
CA ILE A 205 -20.45 -13.74 1.68
C ILE A 205 -19.84 -12.34 1.52
N ASP A 206 -18.80 -12.00 2.29
CA ASP A 206 -18.11 -10.70 2.16
C ASP A 206 -17.51 -10.51 0.76
N TYR A 207 -16.94 -11.56 0.17
CA TYR A 207 -16.44 -11.48 -1.20
C TYR A 207 -17.53 -11.04 -2.18
N THR A 208 -18.77 -11.54 -2.00
CA THR A 208 -19.89 -11.17 -2.86
C THR A 208 -20.36 -9.73 -2.67
N ASN A 209 -19.96 -9.05 -1.58
CA ASN A 209 -20.39 -7.70 -1.22
C ASN A 209 -19.45 -6.60 -1.70
N PHE A 210 -18.28 -6.93 -2.26
CA PHE A 210 -17.35 -5.92 -2.75
C PHE A 210 -17.96 -5.06 -3.85
N LYS A 211 -17.93 -3.74 -3.62
CA LYS A 211 -18.17 -2.69 -4.62
C LYS A 211 -16.90 -2.52 -5.43
N LYS A 212 -17.05 -2.39 -6.75
CA LYS A 212 -15.98 -2.19 -7.72
C LYS A 212 -16.09 -0.79 -8.30
N ILE A 213 -15.08 0.04 -8.08
CA ILE A 213 -14.98 1.38 -8.66
C ILE A 213 -13.96 1.35 -9.79
N THR A 214 -14.37 1.82 -10.96
CA THR A 214 -13.55 1.93 -12.17
C THR A 214 -13.81 3.26 -12.86
N ASN A 215 -13.04 3.57 -13.90
CA ASN A 215 -13.30 4.77 -14.70
C ASN A 215 -14.60 4.63 -15.49
N GLU A 216 -15.36 5.72 -15.53
CA GLU A 216 -16.50 5.87 -16.42
C GLU A 216 -15.95 6.03 -17.84
N SER A 217 -16.22 5.03 -18.70
CA SER A 217 -15.85 5.12 -20.11
C SER A 217 -16.73 6.16 -20.78
N ASN A 218 -16.19 7.35 -21.04
CA ASN A 218 -16.82 8.31 -21.95
C ASN A 218 -16.74 7.74 -23.37
N ASN A 219 -17.77 7.01 -23.81
CA ASN A 219 -18.00 6.62 -25.21
C ASN A 219 -18.35 7.85 -26.09
N HIS A 220 -17.73 9.01 -25.88
CA HIS A 220 -18.07 10.27 -26.55
C HIS A 220 -16.90 10.88 -27.34
N LEU A 221 -15.98 10.06 -27.83
CA LEU A 221 -14.92 10.49 -28.75
C LEU A 221 -14.79 9.58 -29.97
N MET A 222 -15.92 9.16 -30.54
CA MET A 222 -16.01 8.67 -31.93
C MET A 222 -17.38 9.03 -32.52
N GLU A 223 -17.62 10.32 -32.73
CA GLU A 223 -18.54 10.82 -33.79
C GLU A 223 -17.85 11.98 -34.52
#